data_AF-A0A7K4TE54-F1
#
_entry.id   AF-A0A7K4TE54-F1
#
_cell.length_a   1.000
_cell.length_b   1.000
_cell.length_c   1.000
_cell.angle_alpha   90.00
_cell.angle_beta   90.00
_cell.angle_gamma   90.00
#
_symmetry.space_group_name_H-M   'P 1'
#
loop_
_entity.id
_entity.type
_entity.pdbx_description
1 polymer ?
#
loop_
_entity_poly.entity_id
_entity_poly.type
_entity_poly.pdbx_seq_one_letter_code
_entity_poly.pdbx_strand_id
1 'polypeptide(L)'
;QTKTKPVQMMFLRDTFLILHETTMKFKIIELPYVENELSMFILLPDDINDNTTGLELVERELTYGKLAEWTKSASMIKAEVDLYLPKLKLEENYDLKSTLSSMGIQNAFDPVQADFRGMSAKKDLFISKVIHKAFMEVNEEGTEAAAATGVLVLRSKAPTMTFKADHPFLFFIKHNKSQTILFFGRLCSP
;
A
#
# COMPACT_ATOMS: atom_id res chain seq x y z
N GLN A 1 -9.25 -9.55 -22.31
CA GLN A 1 -10.19 -8.41 -22.32
C GLN A 1 -10.12 -7.77 -20.95
N THR A 2 -9.73 -6.49 -20.90
CA THR A 2 -9.75 -5.69 -19.67
C THR A 2 -11.20 -5.43 -19.28
N LYS A 3 -11.58 -5.76 -18.04
CA LYS A 3 -12.93 -5.47 -17.50
C LYS A 3 -12.87 -4.15 -16.73
N THR A 4 -13.89 -3.30 -16.90
CA THR A 4 -14.02 -2.04 -16.17
C THR A 4 -15.24 -2.08 -15.24
N LYS A 5 -15.13 -1.41 -14.09
CA LYS A 5 -16.21 -1.29 -13.10
C LYS A 5 -16.36 0.19 -12.70
N PRO A 6 -17.57 0.77 -12.71
CA PRO A 6 -17.79 2.10 -12.17
C PRO A 6 -17.50 2.13 -10.66
N VAL A 7 -16.75 3.14 -10.22
CA VAL A 7 -16.39 3.37 -8.80
C VAL A 7 -16.52 4.86 -8.46
N GLN A 8 -16.69 5.17 -7.18
CA GLN A 8 -16.63 6.56 -6.71
C GLN A 8 -15.18 7.02 -6.68
N MET A 9 -14.84 7.99 -7.52
CA MET A 9 -13.50 8.53 -7.65
C MET A 9 -13.41 9.89 -6.94
N MET A 10 -12.53 9.99 -5.95
CA MET A 10 -12.17 11.24 -5.28
C MET A 10 -11.21 12.03 -6.18
N PHE A 11 -11.20 13.35 -6.03
CA PHE A 11 -10.31 14.25 -6.75
C PHE A 11 -9.71 15.28 -5.78
N LEU A 12 -8.40 15.48 -5.87
CA LEU A 12 -7.66 16.49 -5.13
C LEU A 12 -6.55 17.08 -6.02
N ARG A 13 -6.43 18.40 -6.03
CA ARG A 13 -5.27 19.09 -6.63
C ARG A 13 -4.46 19.70 -5.50
N ASP A 14 -3.25 19.18 -5.30
CA ASP A 14 -2.31 19.70 -4.30
C ASP A 14 -0.87 19.31 -4.68
N THR A 15 0.10 19.71 -3.86
CA THR A 15 1.50 19.41 -4.04
C THR A 15 1.91 18.17 -3.26
N PHE A 16 2.37 17.14 -3.97
CA PHE A 16 2.78 15.87 -3.40
C PHE A 16 4.23 15.53 -3.74
N LEU A 17 4.81 14.58 -2.97
CA LEU A 17 6.01 13.89 -3.40
C LEU A 17 5.62 12.77 -4.36
N ILE A 18 6.24 12.76 -5.53
CA ILE A 18 5.99 11.79 -6.59
C ILE A 18 7.30 11.29 -7.21
N LEU A 19 7.33 10.02 -7.58
CA LEU A 19 8.40 9.39 -8.35
C LEU A 19 7.78 8.73 -9.59
N HIS A 20 8.45 8.84 -10.74
CA HIS A 20 8.16 8.03 -11.92
C HIS A 20 9.36 7.11 -12.18
N GLU A 21 9.19 5.82 -11.92
CA GLU A 21 10.21 4.80 -12.17
C GLU A 21 10.08 4.31 -13.62
N THR A 22 10.93 4.84 -14.49
CA THR A 22 10.87 4.57 -15.93
C THR A 22 11.26 3.14 -16.31
N THR A 23 12.08 2.45 -15.50
CA THR A 23 12.57 1.09 -15.80
C THR A 23 11.46 0.07 -15.63
N MET A 24 10.71 0.17 -14.53
CA MET A 24 9.61 -0.73 -14.18
C MET A 24 8.24 -0.18 -14.59
N LYS A 25 8.20 1.03 -15.15
CA LYS A 25 7.00 1.69 -15.69
C LYS A 25 5.89 1.83 -14.66
N PHE A 26 6.18 2.51 -13.56
CA PHE A 26 5.17 2.85 -12.54
C PHE A 26 5.45 4.22 -11.94
N LYS A 27 4.41 4.79 -11.33
CA LYS A 27 4.49 6.01 -10.52
C LYS A 27 4.24 5.70 -9.06
N ILE A 28 4.92 6.39 -8.16
CA ILE A 28 4.65 6.38 -6.73
C ILE A 28 4.28 7.77 -6.27
N ILE A 29 3.16 7.92 -5.57
CA ILE A 29 2.78 9.14 -4.87
C ILE A 29 2.77 8.91 -3.35
N GLU A 30 3.23 9.90 -2.59
CA GLU A 30 3.15 9.93 -1.14
C GLU A 30 2.00 10.84 -0.68
N LEU A 31 1.11 10.28 0.13
CA LEU A 31 -0.02 10.95 0.76
C LEU A 31 0.22 10.99 2.28
N PRO A 32 0.69 12.12 2.84
CA PRO A 32 0.93 12.23 4.27
C PRO A 32 -0.39 12.27 5.05
N TYR A 33 -0.44 11.59 6.20
CA TYR A 33 -1.50 11.71 7.19
C TYR A 33 -1.17 12.80 8.22
N VAL A 34 -2.10 13.03 9.15
CA VAL A 34 -2.02 14.04 10.22
C VAL A 34 -0.63 14.04 10.88
N GLU A 35 -0.04 15.23 10.99
CA GLU A 35 1.31 15.50 11.54
C GLU A 35 2.48 14.81 10.82
N ASN A 36 2.27 14.25 9.62
CA ASN A 36 3.30 13.58 8.84
C ASN A 36 3.95 12.40 9.59
N GLU A 37 3.25 11.82 10.58
CA GLU A 37 3.71 10.64 11.30
C GLU A 37 3.59 9.37 10.44
N LEU A 38 2.49 9.28 9.68
CA LEU A 38 2.21 8.21 8.74
C LEU A 38 2.11 8.78 7.32
N SER A 39 2.52 7.98 6.34
CA SER A 39 2.29 8.28 4.93
C SER A 39 1.73 7.04 4.22
N MET A 40 0.69 7.23 3.41
CA MET A 40 0.27 6.25 2.42
C MET A 40 1.08 6.45 1.15
N PHE A 41 1.65 5.38 0.63
CA PHE A 41 2.28 5.35 -0.67
C PHE A 41 1.41 4.53 -1.61
N ILE A 42 1.24 5.03 -2.83
CA ILE A 42 0.49 4.33 -3.87
C ILE A 42 1.41 4.14 -5.06
N LEU A 43 1.66 2.87 -5.41
CA LEU A 43 2.43 2.46 -6.57
C LEU A 43 1.45 2.04 -7.67
N LEU A 44 1.37 2.87 -8.70
CA LEU A 44 0.47 2.73 -9.83
C LEU A 44 1.29 2.43 -11.10
N PRO A 45 1.12 1.26 -11.74
CA PRO A 45 1.69 1.00 -13.07
C PRO A 45 1.34 2.09 -14.08
N ASP A 46 2.18 2.28 -15.10
CA ASP A 46 1.85 3.23 -16.17
C ASP A 46 0.68 2.73 -17.04
N ASP A 47 0.54 1.41 -17.19
CA ASP A 47 -0.54 0.74 -17.92
C ASP A 47 -0.67 -0.75 -17.51
N ILE A 48 -1.78 -1.38 -17.85
CA ILE A 48 -2.02 -2.83 -17.68
C ILE A 48 -1.34 -3.56 -18.85
N ASN A 49 -0.03 -3.71 -18.75
CA ASN A 49 0.81 -4.30 -19.79
C ASN A 49 0.94 -5.85 -19.73
N ASP A 50 0.38 -6.48 -18.69
CA ASP A 50 0.34 -7.94 -18.55
C ASP A 50 -1.09 -8.47 -18.77
N ASN A 51 -1.24 -9.80 -18.77
CA ASN A 51 -2.54 -10.44 -18.97
C ASN A 51 -3.44 -10.40 -17.70
N THR A 52 -3.02 -9.71 -16.63
CA THR A 52 -3.72 -9.70 -15.34
C THR A 52 -3.98 -8.27 -14.83
N THR A 53 -3.01 -7.62 -14.21
CA THR A 53 -3.18 -6.41 -13.38
C THR A 53 -2.24 -5.27 -13.72
N GLY A 54 -1.20 -5.49 -14.51
CA GLY A 54 -0.08 -4.57 -14.74
C GLY A 54 0.99 -4.59 -13.63
N LEU A 55 0.76 -5.37 -12.57
CA LEU A 55 1.60 -5.41 -11.37
C LEU A 55 2.57 -6.59 -11.32
N GLU A 56 2.49 -7.57 -12.23
CA GLU A 56 3.26 -8.82 -12.09
C GLU A 56 4.77 -8.59 -11.99
N LEU A 57 5.30 -7.68 -12.83
CA LEU A 57 6.71 -7.33 -12.80
C LEU A 57 7.09 -6.64 -11.49
N VAL A 58 6.24 -5.73 -11.00
CA VAL A 58 6.47 -5.02 -9.75
C VAL A 58 6.46 -5.99 -8.58
N GLU A 59 5.43 -6.85 -8.47
CA GLU A 59 5.28 -7.83 -7.40
C GLU A 59 6.45 -8.82 -7.36
N ARG A 60 6.92 -9.28 -8.52
CA ARG A 60 8.06 -10.20 -8.61
C ARG A 60 9.37 -9.57 -8.16
N GLU A 61 9.58 -8.32 -8.55
CA GLU A 61 10.82 -7.60 -8.29
C GLU A 61 10.84 -6.89 -6.93
N LEU A 62 9.69 -6.81 -6.25
CA LEU A 62 9.50 -6.07 -5.02
C LEU A 62 10.34 -6.66 -3.89
N THR A 63 11.20 -5.82 -3.33
CA THR A 63 11.95 -6.12 -2.11
C THR A 63 11.89 -4.93 -1.18
N TYR A 64 12.15 -5.16 0.12
CA TYR A 64 12.25 -4.06 1.08
C TYR A 64 13.28 -3.01 0.65
N GLY A 65 14.44 -3.43 0.13
CA GLY A 65 15.50 -2.52 -0.32
C GLY A 65 15.04 -1.59 -1.44
N LYS A 66 14.40 -2.14 -2.48
CA LYS A 66 13.84 -1.35 -3.59
C LYS A 66 12.73 -0.42 -3.12
N LEU A 67 11.81 -0.91 -2.28
CA LEU A 67 10.73 -0.08 -1.75
C LEU A 67 11.25 1.07 -0.87
N ALA A 68 12.29 0.83 -0.07
CA ALA A 68 12.95 1.88 0.72
C ALA A 68 13.67 2.90 -0.18
N GLU A 69 14.29 2.47 -1.28
CA GLU A 69 14.95 3.34 -2.25
C GLU A 69 13.95 4.24 -2.99
N TRP A 70 12.86 3.65 -3.49
CA TRP A 70 11.81 4.37 -4.24
C TRP A 70 11.04 5.38 -3.38
N THR A 71 10.91 5.11 -2.08
CA THR A 71 10.18 5.98 -1.13
C THR A 71 11.07 6.91 -0.33
N LYS A 72 12.36 6.98 -0.67
CA LYS A 72 13.27 7.94 -0.04
C LYS A 72 12.96 9.32 -0.61
N SER A 73 12.82 10.33 0.25
CA SER A 73 12.50 11.70 -0.19
C SER A 73 13.50 12.27 -1.21
N ALA A 74 14.76 11.81 -1.19
CA ALA A 74 15.78 12.20 -2.16
C ALA A 74 15.53 11.64 -3.58
N SER A 75 14.77 10.56 -3.69
CA SER A 75 14.38 9.92 -4.95
C SER A 75 13.09 10.53 -5.53
N MET A 76 12.34 11.30 -4.75
CA MET A 76 11.03 11.83 -5.12
C MET A 76 11.12 13.33 -5.42
N ILE A 77 10.28 13.80 -6.35
CA ILE A 77 10.14 15.22 -6.67
C ILE A 77 8.86 15.77 -6.05
N LYS A 78 8.92 17.03 -5.60
CA LYS A 78 7.73 17.76 -5.14
C LYS A 78 7.06 18.43 -6.34
N ALA A 79 5.82 18.06 -6.64
CA ALA A 79 5.09 18.55 -7.81
C ALA A 79 3.60 18.79 -7.51
N GLU A 80 2.98 19.73 -8.22
CA GLU A 80 1.53 19.89 -8.23
C GLU A 80 0.90 18.74 -9.03
N VAL A 81 -0.03 18.01 -8.41
CA VAL A 81 -0.63 16.79 -8.97
C VAL A 81 -2.15 16.88 -8.93
N ASP A 82 -2.78 16.53 -10.05
CA ASP A 82 -4.19 16.13 -10.12
C ASP A 82 -4.31 14.67 -9.70
N LEU A 83 -4.66 14.45 -8.42
CA LEU A 83 -4.83 13.14 -7.82
C LEU A 83 -6.28 12.68 -7.98
N TYR A 84 -6.45 11.52 -8.61
CA TYR A 84 -7.70 10.77 -8.62
C TYR A 84 -7.51 9.44 -7.92
N LEU A 85 -8.29 9.20 -6.88
CA LEU A 85 -8.19 8.00 -6.03
C LEU A 85 -9.59 7.45 -5.75
N PRO A 86 -9.83 6.13 -5.88
CA PRO A 86 -11.13 5.58 -5.57
C PRO A 86 -11.38 5.64 -4.05
N LYS A 87 -12.62 5.91 -3.65
CA LYS A 87 -13.05 5.56 -2.29
C LYS A 87 -12.95 4.06 -2.12
N LEU A 88 -12.33 3.62 -1.05
CA LEU A 88 -12.11 2.20 -0.82
C LEU A 88 -12.41 1.82 0.62
N LYS A 89 -13.08 0.69 0.75
CA LYS A 89 -13.34 0.02 2.02
C LYS A 89 -12.92 -1.44 1.84
N LEU A 90 -11.80 -1.78 2.47
CA LEU A 90 -11.19 -3.09 2.40
C LEU A 90 -11.36 -3.79 3.74
N GLU A 91 -11.91 -5.01 3.70
CA GLU A 91 -12.01 -5.89 4.85
C GLU A 91 -11.55 -7.28 4.43
N GLU A 92 -10.45 -7.73 5.01
CA GLU A 92 -9.83 -9.01 4.67
C GLU A 92 -9.61 -9.84 5.94
N ASN A 93 -9.77 -11.15 5.80
CA ASN A 93 -9.62 -12.11 6.88
C ASN A 93 -8.82 -13.32 6.40
N TYR A 94 -7.63 -13.50 6.98
CA TYR A 94 -6.70 -14.55 6.61
C TYR A 94 -6.51 -15.56 7.75
N ASP A 95 -6.56 -16.85 7.43
CA ASP A 95 -5.93 -17.88 8.25
C ASP A 95 -4.49 -18.04 7.79
N LEU A 96 -3.55 -17.53 8.59
CA LEU A 96 -2.13 -17.45 8.25
C LEU A 96 -1.38 -18.75 8.52
N LYS A 97 -2.02 -19.79 9.06
CA LYS A 97 -1.33 -21.03 9.43
C LYS A 97 -0.54 -21.63 8.28
N SER A 98 -1.16 -21.80 7.11
CA SER A 98 -0.52 -22.38 5.92
C SER A 98 0.60 -21.48 5.40
N THR A 99 0.36 -20.18 5.34
CA THR A 99 1.34 -19.18 4.87
C THR A 99 2.58 -19.19 5.76
N LEU A 100 2.42 -19.05 7.07
CA LEU A 100 3.53 -19.06 8.03
C LEU A 100 4.27 -20.40 8.04
N SER A 101 3.55 -21.52 7.86
CA SER A 101 4.17 -22.85 7.70
C SER A 101 5.06 -22.92 6.46
N SER A 102 4.60 -22.37 5.33
CA SER A 102 5.38 -22.31 4.09
C SER A 102 6.60 -21.38 4.20
N MET A 103 6.54 -20.39 5.10
CA MET A 103 7.66 -19.50 5.43
C MET A 103 8.65 -20.11 6.44
N GLY A 104 8.40 -21.34 6.91
CA GLY A 104 9.33 -22.09 7.79
C GLY A 104 8.88 -22.20 9.24
N ILE A 105 7.77 -21.57 9.64
CA ILE A 105 7.22 -21.71 11.00
C ILE A 105 6.37 -22.99 11.05
N GLN A 106 6.98 -24.17 10.96
CA GLN A 106 6.22 -25.44 10.90
C GLN A 106 6.00 -26.03 12.30
N ASN A 107 7.07 -26.13 13.10
CA ASN A 107 7.04 -26.81 14.40
C ASN A 107 6.05 -26.17 15.38
N ALA A 108 5.86 -24.85 15.32
CA ALA A 108 4.92 -24.14 16.19
C ALA A 108 3.46 -24.62 16.03
N PHE A 109 3.12 -25.21 14.89
CA PHE A 109 1.78 -25.70 14.57
C PHE A 109 1.63 -27.23 14.74
N ASP A 110 2.72 -27.94 15.02
CA ASP A 110 2.77 -29.40 15.13
C ASP A 110 2.62 -29.81 16.61
N PRO A 111 1.59 -30.60 16.99
CA PRO A 111 1.38 -31.01 18.38
C PRO A 111 2.50 -31.84 19.00
N VAL A 112 3.35 -32.46 18.18
CA VAL A 112 4.46 -33.32 18.60
C VAL A 112 5.78 -32.54 18.63
N GLN A 113 6.00 -31.65 17.67
CA GLN A 113 7.26 -30.91 17.51
C GLN A 113 7.27 -29.52 18.15
N ALA A 114 6.11 -28.95 18.51
CA ALA A 114 6.02 -27.65 19.15
C ALA A 114 6.74 -27.63 20.51
N ASP A 115 7.59 -26.62 20.70
CA ASP A 115 8.30 -26.40 21.97
C ASP A 115 7.98 -25.03 22.55
N PHE A 116 6.98 -25.00 23.43
CA PHE A 116 6.56 -23.81 24.18
C PHE A 116 6.86 -23.93 25.68
N ARG A 117 7.93 -24.64 26.06
CA ARG A 117 8.31 -24.86 27.47
C ARG A 117 8.56 -23.58 28.28
N GLY A 118 8.88 -22.48 27.60
CA GLY A 118 8.99 -21.15 28.24
C GLY A 118 7.64 -20.56 28.69
N MET A 119 6.51 -21.07 28.18
CA MET A 119 5.16 -20.61 28.52
C MET A 119 4.41 -21.61 29.42
N SER A 120 4.61 -22.91 29.20
CA SER A 120 3.93 -23.98 29.94
C SER A 120 4.86 -25.15 30.19
N ALA A 121 4.81 -25.71 31.39
CA ALA A 121 5.53 -26.95 31.72
C ALA A 121 4.93 -28.20 31.03
N LYS A 122 3.70 -28.11 30.54
CA LYS A 122 3.03 -29.21 29.81
C LYS A 122 3.47 -29.23 28.34
N LYS A 123 3.64 -30.43 27.78
CA LYS A 123 4.12 -30.67 26.40
C LYS A 123 2.98 -30.79 25.38
N ASP A 124 1.82 -30.22 25.66
CA ASP A 124 0.61 -30.28 24.84
C ASP A 124 0.22 -28.91 24.24
N LEU A 125 1.09 -27.91 24.40
CA LEU A 125 0.87 -26.56 23.90
C LEU A 125 1.42 -26.43 22.47
N PHE A 126 0.56 -26.02 21.53
CA PHE A 126 0.90 -25.71 20.15
C PHE A 126 -0.06 -24.65 19.59
N ILE A 127 0.30 -24.01 18.47
CA ILE A 127 -0.56 -23.04 17.81
C ILE A 127 -1.55 -23.78 16.91
N SER A 128 -2.84 -23.66 17.20
CA SER A 128 -3.88 -24.34 16.43
C SER A 128 -4.23 -23.59 15.13
N LYS A 129 -4.41 -22.27 15.23
CA LYS A 129 -4.76 -21.34 14.14
C LYS A 129 -4.15 -19.95 14.36
N VAL A 130 -3.98 -19.20 13.27
CA VAL A 130 -3.56 -17.79 13.31
C VAL A 130 -4.51 -16.99 12.43
N ILE A 131 -5.39 -16.20 13.04
CA ILE A 131 -6.39 -15.41 12.31
C ILE A 131 -5.94 -13.95 12.29
N HIS A 132 -5.79 -13.40 11.10
CA HIS A 132 -5.47 -11.98 10.88
C HIS A 132 -6.62 -11.30 10.13
N LYS A 133 -7.28 -10.38 10.80
CA LYS A 133 -8.33 -9.53 10.22
C LYS A 133 -7.80 -8.12 10.08
N ALA A 134 -7.94 -7.56 8.89
CA ALA A 134 -7.55 -6.20 8.60
C ALA A 134 -8.73 -5.45 7.97
N PHE A 135 -8.94 -4.23 8.46
CA PHE A 135 -9.95 -3.31 7.93
C PHE A 135 -9.25 -1.99 7.61
N MET A 136 -9.52 -1.44 6.43
CA MET A 136 -9.04 -0.13 6.03
C MET A 136 -10.11 0.57 5.20
N GLU A 137 -10.38 1.83 5.54
CA GLU A 137 -11.28 2.70 4.80
C GLU A 137 -10.50 3.97 4.45
N VAL A 138 -10.50 4.36 3.17
CA VAL A 138 -9.97 5.66 2.75
C VAL A 138 -11.08 6.46 2.09
N ASN A 139 -11.27 7.65 2.65
CA ASN A 139 -12.29 8.63 2.29
C ASN A 139 -11.65 10.02 2.23
N GLU A 140 -12.45 11.03 1.85
CA GLU A 140 -11.96 12.40 1.77
C GLU A 140 -11.58 12.92 3.16
N GLU A 141 -12.38 12.67 4.21
CA GLU A 141 -12.17 13.26 5.55
C GLU A 141 -10.78 12.93 6.15
N GLY A 142 -10.30 11.69 5.97
CA GLY A 142 -8.96 11.27 6.42
C GLY A 142 -7.81 11.85 5.58
N THR A 143 -8.09 12.26 4.34
CA THR A 143 -7.15 12.89 3.40
C THR A 143 -7.23 14.43 3.48
N GLU A 144 -8.38 14.97 3.89
CA GLU A 144 -8.73 16.38 3.97
C GLU A 144 -8.08 17.05 5.19
N ALA A 145 -7.86 16.30 6.28
CA ALA A 145 -7.08 16.78 7.43
C ALA A 145 -5.62 17.15 7.07
N ALA A 146 -5.06 16.56 6.01
CA ALA A 146 -3.76 16.95 5.45
C ALA A 146 -3.88 18.08 4.41
N ALA A 147 -5.00 18.13 3.66
CA ALA A 147 -5.25 19.11 2.59
C ALA A 147 -5.79 20.48 3.06
N ALA A 148 -6.18 20.63 4.33
CA ALA A 148 -6.73 21.88 4.87
C ALA A 148 -5.76 23.09 4.83
N THR A 149 -4.52 22.91 4.39
CA THR A 149 -3.52 23.98 4.20
C THR A 149 -3.35 24.41 2.73
N GLY A 150 -4.18 23.91 1.80
CA GLY A 150 -4.10 24.24 0.37
C GLY A 150 -5.08 25.33 -0.04
N VAL A 151 -4.62 26.58 -0.12
CA VAL A 151 -5.37 27.67 -0.75
C VAL A 151 -5.58 27.32 -2.23
N LEU A 152 -6.84 27.34 -2.68
CA LEU A 152 -7.22 27.13 -4.08
C LEU A 152 -6.78 28.35 -4.92
N VAL A 153 -5.50 28.39 -5.30
CA VAL A 153 -4.94 29.41 -6.18
C VAL A 153 -4.91 28.85 -7.61
N LEU A 154 -5.82 29.31 -8.46
CA LEU A 154 -5.68 29.21 -9.91
C LEU A 154 -4.44 30.01 -10.34
N ARG A 155 -3.27 29.36 -10.43
CA ARG A 155 -2.07 29.89 -11.07
C ARG A 155 -1.71 29.04 -12.29
N SER A 156 -1.53 29.72 -13.41
CA SER A 156 -1.35 29.17 -14.74
C SER A 156 0.09 28.74 -15.06
N LYS A 157 0.21 27.82 -16.04
CA LYS A 157 1.33 27.55 -17.00
C LYS A 157 2.40 26.48 -16.71
N ALA A 158 2.43 25.81 -15.56
CA ALA A 158 3.18 24.56 -15.46
C ALA A 158 2.27 23.38 -15.85
N PRO A 159 2.77 22.35 -16.56
CA PRO A 159 1.99 21.13 -16.75
C PRO A 159 1.78 20.47 -15.39
N THR A 160 0.55 20.50 -14.89
CA THR A 160 0.12 19.74 -13.69
C THR A 160 0.27 18.26 -14.00
N MET A 161 0.92 17.50 -13.12
CA MET A 161 1.08 16.06 -13.31
C MET A 161 -0.25 15.36 -12.97
N THR A 162 -0.68 14.37 -13.74
CA THR A 162 -1.88 13.60 -13.40
C THR A 162 -1.49 12.26 -12.79
N PHE A 163 -2.02 11.97 -11.60
CA PHE A 163 -1.95 10.67 -10.96
C PHE A 163 -3.37 10.12 -10.82
N LYS A 164 -3.74 9.17 -11.68
CA LYS A 164 -5.09 8.63 -11.75
C LYS A 164 -5.09 7.14 -11.46
N ALA A 165 -5.46 6.77 -10.24
CA ALA A 165 -5.50 5.39 -9.78
C ALA A 165 -6.80 4.69 -10.23
N ASP A 166 -6.97 4.52 -11.55
CA ASP A 166 -8.18 3.94 -12.17
C ASP A 166 -8.03 2.48 -12.62
N HIS A 167 -6.92 1.86 -12.27
CA HIS A 167 -6.59 0.46 -12.55
C HIS A 167 -5.79 -0.13 -11.37
N PRO A 168 -5.48 -1.45 -11.37
CA PRO A 168 -4.88 -2.07 -10.19
C PRO A 168 -3.58 -1.41 -9.73
N PHE A 169 -3.45 -1.22 -8.42
CA PHE A 169 -2.28 -0.60 -7.80
C PHE A 169 -1.91 -1.29 -6.48
N LEU A 170 -0.66 -1.12 -6.07
CA LEU A 170 -0.20 -1.46 -4.72
C LEU A 170 -0.26 -0.23 -3.84
N PHE A 171 -0.57 -0.43 -2.57
CA PHE A 171 -0.49 0.63 -1.57
C PHE A 171 0.12 0.11 -0.28
N PHE A 172 0.71 1.01 0.49
CA PHE A 172 1.14 0.71 1.84
C PHE A 172 1.14 1.96 2.71
N ILE A 173 0.92 1.76 4.00
CA ILE A 173 1.00 2.83 5.01
C ILE A 173 2.27 2.60 5.81
N LYS A 174 3.13 3.62 5.85
CA LYS A 174 4.42 3.58 6.53
C LYS A 174 4.42 4.57 7.68
N HIS A 175 4.96 4.16 8.82
CA HIS A 175 5.33 5.08 9.89
C HIS A 175 6.67 5.74 9.56
N ASN A 176 6.67 7.05 9.37
CA ASN A 176 7.79 7.80 8.79
C ASN A 176 9.02 7.81 9.70
N LYS A 177 8.85 7.76 11.03
CA LYS A 177 9.98 7.75 11.95
C LYS A 177 10.69 6.41 12.03
N SER A 178 9.95 5.30 12.12
CA SER A 178 10.54 3.95 12.24
C SER A 178 10.75 3.25 10.89
N GLN A 179 10.23 3.82 9.79
CA GLN A 179 10.20 3.20 8.46
C GLN A 179 9.47 1.84 8.44
N THR A 180 8.57 1.62 9.41
CA THR A 180 7.79 0.38 9.53
C THR A 180 6.55 0.44 8.66
N ILE A 181 6.29 -0.63 7.90
CA ILE A 181 5.06 -0.79 7.13
C ILE A 181 3.97 -1.29 8.08
N LEU A 182 2.90 -0.51 8.21
CA LEU A 182 1.73 -0.82 9.04
C LEU A 182 0.65 -1.56 8.26
N PHE A 183 0.45 -1.17 7.00
CA PHE A 183 -0.48 -1.80 6.07
C PHE A 183 0.21 -1.98 4.74
N PHE A 184 -0.06 -3.10 4.08
CA PHE A 184 0.39 -3.38 2.72
C PHE A 184 -0.73 -4.11 2.00
N GLY A 185 -1.07 -3.66 0.79
CA GLY A 185 -2.16 -4.26 0.06
C GLY A 185 -2.11 -3.98 -1.43
N ARG A 186 -2.94 -4.73 -2.14
CA ARG A 186 -3.20 -4.58 -3.57
C ARG A 186 -4.67 -4.28 -3.77
N LEU A 187 -4.98 -3.24 -4.53
CA LEU A 187 -6.34 -2.95 -4.96
C LEU A 187 -6.49 -3.36 -6.43
N CYS A 188 -7.25 -4.43 -6.71
CA CYS A 188 -7.58 -4.83 -8.09
C CYS A 188 -8.96 -4.34 -8.54
N SER A 189 -9.92 -4.33 -7.63
CA SER A 189 -11.26 -3.75 -7.81
C SER A 189 -11.64 -3.10 -6.50
N PRO A 190 -11.94 -1.80 -6.48
CA PRO A 190 -12.63 -1.14 -5.38
C PRO A 190 -14.05 -1.68 -5.20
#